data_AF-A3P2R8-F1
#
_entry.id   AF-A3P2R8-F1
#
_cell.length_a   1.000
_cell.length_b   1.000
_cell.length_c   1.000
_cell.angle_alpha   90.00
_cell.angle_beta   90.00
_cell.angle_gamma   90.00
#
_symmetry.space_group_name_H-M   'P 1'
#
loop_
_entity.id
_entity.type
_entity.pdbx_description
1 polymer ?
#
loop_
_entity_poly.entity_id
_entity_poly.type
_entity_poly.pdbx_seq_one_letter_code
_entity_poly.pdbx_strand_id
1 'polypeptide(L)'
;MSSIAIQITHDFTCPWCARGEARERRGIARSGVRVPLVVTSHAFEVDPARPRESADRLAHRMRRLGSRARAQRADAAARPIRRPARGGRANPMTFTASTR
;
A
#
# COMPACT_ATOMS: atom_id res chain seq x y z
N MET A 1 20.87 -22.93 2.09
CA MET A 1 20.20 -22.17 3.18
C MET A 1 18.78 -21.91 2.75
N SER A 2 17.78 -22.35 3.53
CA SER A 2 16.37 -22.13 3.20
C SER A 2 15.95 -20.69 3.52
N SER A 3 15.19 -20.05 2.63
CA SER A 3 14.60 -18.73 2.83
C SER A 3 13.12 -18.75 2.51
N ILE A 4 12.38 -17.76 3.00
CA ILE A 4 10.97 -17.55 2.66
C ILE A 4 10.87 -16.27 1.82
N ALA A 5 10.29 -16.40 0.64
CA ALA A 5 10.00 -15.27 -0.24
C ALA A 5 8.60 -14.72 0.05
N ILE A 6 8.49 -13.39 0.15
CA ILE A 6 7.24 -12.65 0.32
C ILE A 6 7.12 -11.67 -0.84
N GLN A 7 6.05 -11.79 -1.62
CA GLN A 7 5.73 -10.83 -2.68
C GLN A 7 4.58 -9.93 -2.24
N ILE A 8 4.76 -8.63 -2.39
CA ILE A 8 3.77 -7.61 -2.04
C ILE A 8 3.37 -6.84 -3.28
N THR A 9 2.10 -6.91 -3.65
CA THR A 9 1.53 -6.05 -4.70
C THR A 9 1.03 -4.74 -4.09
N HIS A 10 1.43 -3.60 -4.64
CA HIS A 10 1.15 -2.28 -4.09
C HIS A 10 0.69 -1.28 -5.17
N ASP A 11 -0.34 -0.49 -4.83
CA ASP A 11 -0.78 0.69 -5.58
C ASP A 11 -0.72 1.92 -4.66
N PHE A 12 -0.14 3.04 -5.14
CA PHE A 12 -0.04 4.28 -4.38
C PHE A 12 -1.40 4.93 -4.04
N THR A 13 -2.43 4.61 -4.82
CA THR A 13 -3.79 5.13 -4.67
C THR A 13 -4.66 4.27 -3.76
N CYS A 14 -4.17 3.09 -3.36
CA CYS A 14 -4.82 2.19 -2.43
C CYS A 14 -4.67 2.71 -0.98
N PRO A 15 -5.76 3.16 -0.33
CA PRO A 15 -5.68 3.74 1.02
C PRO A 15 -5.35 2.72 2.11
N TRP A 16 -5.38 1.44 1.78
CA TRP A 16 -5.08 0.32 2.68
C TRP A 16 -3.65 -0.17 2.55
N CYS A 17 -3.04 -0.02 1.38
CA CYS A 17 -1.77 -0.67 1.06
C CYS A 17 -0.63 -0.14 1.95
N ALA A 18 -0.59 1.15 2.26
CA ALA A 18 0.34 1.70 3.24
C ALA A 18 0.11 1.20 4.68
N ARG A 19 -1.14 0.92 5.08
CA ARG A 19 -1.45 0.31 6.38
C ARG A 19 -1.06 -1.16 6.41
N GLY A 20 -1.27 -1.85 5.29
CA GLY A 20 -0.88 -3.23 5.06
C GLY A 20 0.63 -3.39 5.25
N GLU A 21 1.44 -2.62 4.51
CA GLU A 21 2.90 -2.61 4.64
C GLU A 21 3.35 -2.34 6.09
N ALA A 22 2.74 -1.35 6.76
CA ALA A 22 3.07 -1.07 8.16
C ALA A 22 2.72 -2.23 9.12
N ARG A 23 1.65 -2.97 8.85
CA ARG A 23 1.24 -4.14 9.64
C ARG A 23 2.11 -5.35 9.34
N GLU A 24 2.45 -5.57 8.07
CA GLU A 24 3.32 -6.66 7.60
C GLU A 24 4.71 -6.52 8.21
N ARG A 25 5.34 -5.35 8.13
CA ARG A 25 6.62 -5.06 8.83
C ARG A 25 6.56 -5.35 10.34
N ARG A 26 5.47 -4.97 11.01
CA ARG A 26 5.28 -5.28 12.45
C ARG A 26 5.08 -6.77 12.71
N GLY A 27 4.38 -7.47 11.82
CA GLY A 27 4.17 -8.91 11.89
C GLY A 27 5.49 -9.67 11.74
N ILE A 28 6.29 -9.31 10.74
CA ILE A 28 7.63 -9.87 10.52
C ILE A 28 8.49 -9.72 11.77
N ALA A 29 8.56 -8.51 12.35
CA ALA A 29 9.34 -8.24 13.56
C ALA A 29 8.90 -9.06 14.79
N ARG A 30 7.65 -9.54 14.82
CA ARG A 30 7.07 -10.32 15.94
C ARG A 30 6.94 -11.82 15.63
N SER A 31 7.30 -12.25 14.43
CA SER A 31 6.96 -13.59 13.91
C SER A 31 7.78 -14.72 14.53
N GLY A 32 8.96 -14.43 15.09
CA GLY A 32 9.89 -15.46 15.57
C GLY A 32 10.52 -16.31 14.46
N VAL A 33 10.34 -15.92 13.18
CA VAL A 33 10.93 -16.61 12.04
C VAL A 33 12.46 -16.47 12.09
N ARG A 34 13.16 -17.61 12.04
CA ARG A 34 14.62 -17.69 12.12
C ARG A 34 15.33 -17.85 10.77
N VAL A 35 14.58 -18.08 9.70
CA VAL A 35 15.12 -18.15 8.33
C VAL A 35 15.07 -16.79 7.66
N PRO A 36 15.95 -16.49 6.69
CA PRO A 36 15.90 -15.25 5.94
C PRO A 36 14.53 -15.02 5.27
N LEU A 37 14.01 -13.81 5.39
CA LEU A 37 12.82 -13.33 4.70
C LEU A 37 13.25 -12.41 3.55
N VAL A 38 12.82 -12.73 2.33
CA VAL A 38 13.08 -11.92 1.13
C VAL A 38 11.78 -11.28 0.70
N VAL A 39 11.64 -9.97 0.91
CA VAL A 39 10.44 -9.21 0.54
C VAL A 39 10.65 -8.50 -0.79
N THR A 40 9.75 -8.72 -1.76
CA THR A 40 9.77 -8.07 -3.07
C THR A 40 8.46 -7.35 -3.32
N SER A 41 8.53 -6.08 -3.71
CA SER A 41 7.35 -5.27 -4.02
C SER A 41 7.11 -5.20 -5.52
N HIS A 42 5.86 -5.38 -5.93
CA HIS A 42 5.39 -5.30 -7.32
C HIS A 42 4.33 -4.20 -7.43
N ALA A 43 4.42 -3.39 -8.49
CA ALA A 43 3.40 -2.39 -8.78
C ALA A 43 2.08 -3.06 -9.16
N PHE A 44 0.97 -2.45 -8.77
CA PHE A 44 -0.38 -2.86 -9.13
C PHE A 44 -1.25 -1.63 -9.39
N GLU A 45 -2.24 -1.77 -10.27
CA GLU A 45 -3.25 -0.77 -10.53
C GLU A 45 -4.61 -1.30 -10.03
N VAL A 46 -5.08 -0.77 -8.91
CA VAL A 46 -6.41 -1.06 -8.34
C VAL A 46 -7.52 -0.64 -9.29
N ASP A 47 -7.26 0.38 -10.09
CA ASP A 47 -8.22 0.89 -11.06
C ASP A 47 -7.54 1.17 -12.41
N PRO A 48 -7.37 0.13 -13.26
CA PRO A 48 -6.74 0.27 -14.58
C PRO A 48 -7.53 1.18 -15.53
N ALA A 49 -8.83 1.35 -15.27
CA ALA A 49 -9.70 2.24 -16.04
C ALA A 49 -9.62 3.71 -15.56
N ARG A 50 -8.80 4.02 -14.55
CA ARG A 50 -8.63 5.40 -14.08
C ARG A 50 -7.94 6.22 -15.18
N PRO A 51 -8.47 7.41 -15.52
CA PRO A 51 -7.79 8.31 -16.45
C PRO A 51 -6.40 8.66 -15.93
N ARG A 52 -5.43 8.81 -16.84
CA ARG A 52 -4.07 9.27 -16.51
C ARG A 52 -4.07 10.74 -16.06
N GLU A 53 -4.97 11.52 -16.63
CA GLU A 53 -5.22 12.90 -16.23
C GLU A 53 -5.95 12.98 -14.90
N SER A 54 -5.70 14.06 -14.15
CA SER A 54 -6.32 14.28 -12.86
C SER A 54 -7.83 14.51 -13.03
N ALA A 55 -8.62 13.46 -12.87
CA ALA A 55 -10.07 13.56 -12.80
C ALA A 55 -10.50 14.12 -11.43
N ASP A 56 -11.62 14.86 -11.39
CA ASP A 56 -12.30 15.18 -10.14
C ASP A 56 -12.60 13.87 -9.39
N ARG A 57 -11.93 13.71 -8.24
CA ARG A 57 -12.00 12.51 -7.41
C ARG A 57 -13.43 12.19 -6.99
N LEU A 58 -14.22 13.19 -6.63
CA LEU A 58 -15.61 12.99 -6.20
C LEU A 58 -16.45 12.54 -7.39
N ALA A 59 -16.32 13.19 -8.54
CA ALA A 59 -17.04 12.82 -9.76
C ALA A 59 -16.69 11.38 -10.21
N HIS A 60 -15.39 11.02 -10.20
CA HIS A 60 -14.93 9.66 -10.50
C HIS A 60 -15.54 8.64 -9.55
N ARG A 61 -15.50 8.90 -8.24
CA ARG A 61 -16.06 7.99 -7.24
C ARG A 61 -17.58 7.92 -7.30
N MET A 62 -18.27 9.00 -7.62
CA MET A 62 -19.72 9.00 -7.85
C MET A 62 -20.08 8.11 -9.04
N ARG A 63 -19.37 8.24 -10.16
CA ARG A 63 -19.53 7.34 -11.32
C ARG A 63 -19.30 5.88 -10.97
N ARG A 64 -18.32 5.58 -10.11
CA ARG A 64 -17.96 4.21 -9.74
C ARG A 64 -18.81 3.57 -8.65
N LEU A 65 -19.28 4.36 -7.68
CA LEU A 65 -19.98 3.87 -6.50
C LEU A 65 -21.50 4.14 -6.55
N GLY A 66 -21.96 4.88 -7.56
CA GLY A 66 -23.37 5.10 -7.87
C GLY A 66 -24.06 6.19 -7.05
N SER A 67 -23.40 6.80 -6.06
CA SER A 67 -23.95 7.99 -5.37
C SER A 67 -22.89 8.81 -4.64
N ARG A 68 -23.20 10.10 -4.43
CA ARG A 68 -22.36 11.02 -3.64
C ARG A 68 -22.17 10.54 -2.21
N ALA A 69 -23.24 10.09 -1.56
CA ALA A 69 -23.17 9.58 -0.19
C ALA A 69 -22.25 8.35 -0.07
N ARG A 70 -22.29 7.43 -1.05
CA ARG A 70 -21.38 6.27 -1.08
C ARG A 70 -19.93 6.69 -1.32
N ALA A 71 -19.68 7.65 -2.22
CA ALA A 71 -18.36 8.20 -2.47
C ALA A 71 -17.74 8.84 -1.22
N GLN A 72 -18.51 9.70 -0.53
CA GLN A 72 -18.06 10.36 0.70
C GLN A 72 -17.79 9.38 1.84
N ARG A 73 -18.64 8.35 2.01
CA ARG A 73 -18.39 7.28 2.99
C ARG A 73 -17.10 6.51 2.68
N ALA A 74 -16.86 6.19 1.41
CA ALA A 74 -15.63 5.55 0.99
C ALA A 74 -14.39 6.44 1.20
N ASP A 75 -14.51 7.75 1.00
CA ASP A 75 -13.44 8.71 1.31
C ASP A 75 -13.15 8.79 2.81
N ALA A 76 -14.19 8.84 3.64
CA ALA A 76 -14.06 8.88 5.09
C ALA A 76 -13.39 7.60 5.65
N ALA A 77 -13.80 6.43 5.17
CA ALA A 77 -13.19 5.15 5.55
C ALA A 77 -11.71 5.05 5.10
N ALA A 78 -11.38 5.65 3.96
CA ALA A 78 -10.04 5.65 3.39
C ALA A 78 -9.07 6.64 4.06
N ARG A 79 -9.51 7.42 5.05
CA ARG A 79 -8.71 8.50 5.64
C ARG A 79 -7.33 7.99 6.10
N PRO A 80 -6.22 8.55 5.58
CA PRO A 80 -4.90 7.98 5.80
C PRO A 80 -4.51 8.07 7.29
N ILE A 81 -3.74 7.09 7.76
CA ILE A 81 -3.00 7.23 9.01
C ILE A 81 -1.98 8.33 8.79
N ARG A 82 -1.93 9.35 9.65
CA ARG A 82 -0.88 10.38 9.62
C ARG A 82 0.47 9.67 9.80
N ARG A 83 1.25 9.53 8.73
CA ARG A 83 2.63 9.08 8.86
C ARG A 83 3.37 10.11 9.71
N PRO A 84 4.12 9.71 10.75
CA PRO A 84 5.03 10.64 11.39
C PRO A 84 5.99 11.19 10.33
N ALA A 85 6.38 12.47 10.48
CA ALA A 85 7.41 13.08 9.64
C ALA A 85 8.64 12.16 9.61
N ARG A 86 9.27 12.00 8.45
CA ARG A 86 10.51 11.21 8.33
C ARG A 86 11.60 11.87 9.20
N GLY A 87 11.69 11.45 10.45
CA GLY A 87 12.73 11.83 11.41
C GLY A 87 13.07 10.58 12.22
N GLY A 88 14.11 9.87 11.78
CA GLY A 88 14.57 8.63 12.42
C GLY A 88 15.06 7.63 11.37
N ARG A 89 16.38 7.44 11.29
CA ARG A 89 17.02 6.42 10.45
C ARG A 89 16.50 5.05 10.89
N ALA A 90 15.64 4.45 10.08
CA ALA A 90 15.38 3.02 10.18
C ALA A 90 16.59 2.29 9.59
N ASN A 91 17.06 1.27 10.30
CA ASN A 91 18.09 0.32 9.87
C ASN A 91 17.84 -0.11 8.41
N PRO A 92 18.87 -0.31 7.56
CA PRO A 92 18.66 -0.61 6.16
C PRO A 92 18.10 -2.02 6.03
N MET A 93 16.77 -2.16 6.01
CA MET A 93 16.15 -3.26 5.30
C MET A 93 16.43 -2.98 3.83
N THR A 94 17.36 -3.74 3.26
CA THR A 94 17.76 -3.68 1.85
C THR A 94 16.50 -3.75 1.00
N PHE A 95 16.05 -2.61 0.52
CA PHE A 95 14.92 -2.50 -0.40
C PHE A 95 15.52 -2.74 -1.79
N THR A 96 15.67 -4.00 -2.17
CA THR A 96 16.09 -4.32 -3.54
C THR A 96 14.90 -4.03 -4.44
N ALA A 97 14.84 -2.82 -4.98
CA ALA A 97 13.95 -2.48 -6.07
C ALA A 97 14.38 -3.33 -7.27
N SER A 98 13.71 -4.46 -7.49
CA SER A 98 13.88 -5.27 -8.69
C SER A 98 13.15 -4.56 -9.82
N THR A 99 13.86 -3.68 -10.52
CA THR A 99 13.46 -3.23 -11.85
C THR A 99 13.69 -4.39 -12.81
N ARG A 100 12.60 -4.96 -13.33
CA ARG A 100 12.63 -5.53 -14.67
C ARG A 100 12.52 -4.40 -15.67
#